data_AF-A0A847K221-F1
#
_entry.id   AF-A0A847K221-F1
#
_cell.length_a   1.000
_cell.length_b   1.000
_cell.length_c   1.000
_cell.angle_alpha   90.00
_cell.angle_beta   90.00
_cell.angle_gamma   90.00
#
_symmetry.space_group_name_H-M   'P 1'
#
loop_
_entity.id
_entity.type
_entity.pdbx_description
1 polymer ?
#
loop_
_entity_poly.entity_id
_entity_poly.type
_entity_poly.pdbx_seq_one_letter_code
_entity_poly.pdbx_strand_id
1 'polypeptide(L)'
;MTRPMLPAVACTIILVMGQIAVFGGVRSEELLQSPGFELVSGTSAVGWAPFEQGYSVTGETVRTGTRAIVCRNGAYEDRRGATATITLNQAAPRPILITGWSKAESVGGFRNNDYSVYVDLVHTDGTPLWGQTAPFSVGTHDWQRRQVLVFPTKPIKRLLVHALFRHHTGTVWFDDFSVRELAPEATFDGQPIGAPRLPSGASSAWFVRDVGANGPLRLVARGGLVNGSGCKALQIAVDRLTHEPGAAGLRVLDAAGRNRCLSIYYVERVPSGDVVWWHDMRRSTRCSDAGEHANLVRVGVGATGMQSLYPLACATGPRFGRAIGVNPADGPRVVRFGYHASSRLLYAAFDVALVSDNVRNSERGRGAARVSVARWDVDPAWGFRSALARYYRTFPRAFDRRADKD
;
A
#
# COMPACT_ATOMS: atom_id res chain seq x y z
N MET A 1 -11.65 -21.01 -72.77
CA MET A 1 -11.26 -22.07 -71.82
C MET A 1 -10.62 -21.41 -70.62
N THR A 2 -11.33 -21.49 -69.49
CA THR A 2 -11.12 -20.77 -68.24
C THR A 2 -10.01 -21.41 -67.39
N ARG A 3 -9.00 -20.61 -67.00
CA ARG A 3 -8.06 -20.89 -65.90
C ARG A 3 -8.27 -19.85 -64.79
N PRO A 4 -8.12 -20.20 -63.51
CA PRO A 4 -8.65 -19.41 -62.39
C PRO A 4 -7.64 -18.38 -61.87
N MET A 5 -8.12 -17.20 -61.47
CA MET A 5 -7.38 -16.25 -60.62
C MET A 5 -7.78 -16.49 -59.16
N LEU A 6 -6.81 -16.78 -58.30
CA LEU A 6 -6.96 -16.73 -56.84
C LEU A 6 -7.10 -15.27 -56.37
N PRO A 7 -7.92 -14.96 -55.35
CA PRO A 7 -7.83 -13.70 -54.65
C PRO A 7 -6.66 -13.73 -53.65
N ALA A 8 -5.90 -12.65 -53.62
CA ALA A 8 -4.81 -12.42 -52.67
C ALA A 8 -5.35 -12.34 -51.23
N VAL A 9 -4.78 -13.13 -50.34
CA VAL A 9 -5.00 -13.04 -48.89
C VAL A 9 -4.12 -11.91 -48.34
N ALA A 10 -4.71 -10.76 -48.05
CA ALA A 10 -4.06 -9.72 -47.25
C ALA A 10 -4.02 -10.17 -45.79
N CYS A 11 -2.88 -10.73 -45.37
CA CYS A 11 -2.63 -11.13 -43.99
C CYS A 11 -2.42 -9.87 -43.13
N THR A 12 -3.49 -9.42 -42.47
CA THR A 12 -3.41 -8.34 -41.48
C THR A 12 -2.87 -8.93 -40.19
N ILE A 13 -1.59 -8.66 -39.88
CA ILE A 13 -0.99 -8.97 -38.59
C ILE A 13 -1.65 -8.06 -37.55
N ILE A 14 -2.62 -8.58 -36.82
CA ILE A 14 -3.15 -7.94 -35.61
C ILE A 14 -2.09 -8.13 -34.53
N LEU A 15 -1.31 -7.09 -34.29
CA LEU A 15 -0.40 -7.00 -33.15
C LEU A 15 -1.27 -7.01 -31.88
N VAL A 16 -1.38 -8.16 -31.22
CA VAL A 16 -1.99 -8.27 -29.89
C VAL A 16 -1.02 -7.63 -28.89
N MET A 17 -1.14 -6.31 -28.74
CA MET A 17 -0.59 -5.60 -27.59
C MET A 17 -1.24 -6.17 -26.33
N GLY A 18 -0.49 -6.97 -25.57
CA GLY A 18 -0.90 -7.46 -24.27
C GLY A 18 -1.31 -6.29 -23.38
N GLN A 19 -2.59 -6.23 -23.02
CA GLN A 19 -3.10 -5.26 -22.07
C GLN A 19 -2.43 -5.51 -20.71
N ILE A 20 -1.43 -4.69 -20.39
CA ILE A 20 -1.01 -4.44 -19.02
C ILE A 20 -2.27 -4.04 -18.26
N ALA A 21 -2.56 -4.74 -17.16
CA ALA A 21 -3.67 -4.42 -16.29
C ALA A 21 -3.53 -2.95 -15.83
N VAL A 22 -4.31 -2.06 -16.45
CA VAL A 22 -4.34 -0.65 -16.11
C VAL A 22 -5.03 -0.52 -14.76
N PHE A 23 -4.27 -0.11 -13.75
CA PHE A 23 -4.79 0.35 -12.47
C PHE A 23 -5.87 1.41 -12.73
N GLY A 24 -7.10 1.13 -12.32
CA GLY A 24 -8.15 2.14 -12.30
C GLY A 24 -7.83 3.20 -11.25
N GLY A 25 -7.38 4.37 -11.68
CA GLY A 25 -7.30 5.59 -10.87
C GLY A 25 -5.95 6.32 -10.96
N VAL A 26 -5.90 7.33 -11.84
CA VAL A 26 -4.82 8.34 -12.02
C VAL A 26 -3.49 7.77 -12.51
N ARG A 27 -3.23 7.89 -13.82
CA ARG A 27 -1.88 7.69 -14.40
C ARG A 27 -0.99 8.83 -13.93
N SER A 28 -0.05 8.54 -13.03
CA SER A 28 1.12 9.39 -12.84
C SER A 28 2.18 9.02 -13.88
N GLU A 29 2.80 10.05 -14.48
CA GLU A 29 3.85 9.87 -15.49
C GLU A 29 5.10 9.20 -14.88
N GLU A 30 5.80 8.44 -15.72
CA GLU A 30 7.10 7.88 -15.35
C GLU A 30 8.15 8.99 -15.39
N LEU A 31 8.96 9.08 -14.34
CA LEU A 31 9.99 10.11 -14.21
C LEU A 31 11.39 9.62 -14.62
N LEU A 32 11.58 8.31 -14.78
CA LEU A 32 12.83 7.74 -15.28
C LEU A 32 12.89 7.78 -16.81
N GLN A 33 14.06 8.11 -17.35
CA GLN A 33 14.30 8.10 -18.80
C GLN A 33 14.39 6.69 -19.38
N SER A 34 15.01 5.75 -18.66
CA SER A 34 15.18 4.36 -19.09
C SER A 34 14.84 3.39 -17.95
N PRO A 35 13.56 3.26 -17.56
CA PRO A 35 13.12 2.46 -16.41
C PRO A 35 13.51 0.97 -16.48
N GLY A 36 13.43 0.37 -17.67
CA GLY A 36 13.88 -1.00 -17.96
C GLY A 36 15.25 -1.07 -18.67
N PHE A 37 16.08 -0.03 -18.57
CA PHE A 37 17.45 -0.05 -19.13
C PHE A 37 17.58 -0.29 -20.66
N GLU A 38 16.49 -0.15 -21.41
CA GLU A 38 16.45 -0.36 -22.86
C GLU A 38 17.25 0.68 -23.66
N LEU A 39 17.29 1.92 -23.19
CA LEU A 39 18.03 3.01 -23.85
C LEU A 39 19.47 3.00 -23.33
N VAL A 40 20.45 2.86 -24.23
CA VAL A 40 21.88 2.76 -23.88
C VAL A 40 22.68 3.79 -24.68
N SER A 41 23.60 4.46 -24.01
CA SER A 41 24.59 5.35 -24.61
C SER A 41 25.99 4.90 -24.19
N GLY A 42 26.80 4.44 -25.14
CA GLY A 42 28.07 3.77 -24.83
C GLY A 42 27.84 2.47 -24.07
N THR A 43 28.37 2.36 -22.86
CA THR A 43 28.27 1.17 -21.98
C THR A 43 27.22 1.31 -20.88
N SER A 44 26.52 2.44 -20.80
CA SER A 44 25.58 2.74 -19.70
C SER A 44 24.17 2.99 -20.22
N ALA A 45 23.18 2.57 -19.43
CA ALA A 45 21.79 2.92 -19.65
C ALA A 45 21.58 4.43 -19.50
N VAL A 46 20.82 5.04 -20.41
CA VAL A 46 20.53 6.48 -20.42
C VAL A 46 19.80 6.88 -19.13
N GLY A 47 20.26 7.95 -18.48
CA GLY A 47 19.71 8.44 -17.21
C GLY A 47 20.17 7.67 -15.97
N TRP A 48 21.05 6.67 -16.12
CA TRP A 48 21.61 5.88 -15.03
C TRP A 48 23.13 6.01 -15.00
N ALA A 49 23.64 6.59 -13.91
CA ALA A 49 25.08 6.65 -13.65
C ALA A 49 25.55 5.39 -12.91
N PRO A 50 26.79 4.92 -13.14
CA PRO A 50 27.41 3.89 -12.31
C PRO A 50 27.40 4.28 -10.83
N PHE A 51 26.93 3.38 -9.95
CA PHE A 51 27.18 3.48 -8.52
C PHE A 51 28.48 2.75 -8.20
N GLU A 52 29.47 3.47 -7.70
CA GLU A 52 30.81 2.95 -7.37
C GLU A 52 31.43 2.16 -8.54
N GLN A 53 31.67 0.85 -8.40
CA GLN A 53 32.24 0.02 -9.48
C GLN A 53 31.24 -0.21 -10.64
N GLY A 54 30.00 0.27 -10.52
CA GLY A 54 29.03 0.34 -11.60
C GLY A 54 28.28 -0.95 -11.88
N TYR A 55 27.85 -1.10 -13.13
CA TYR A 55 27.04 -2.20 -13.64
C TYR A 55 27.40 -2.46 -15.11
N SER A 56 26.99 -3.62 -15.63
CA SER A 56 26.99 -3.91 -17.06
C SER A 56 25.57 -4.01 -17.59
N VAL A 57 25.30 -3.52 -18.79
CA VAL A 57 24.05 -3.81 -19.49
C VAL A 57 24.10 -5.23 -20.06
N THR A 58 23.00 -5.98 -19.99
CA THR A 58 22.90 -7.35 -20.51
C THR A 58 21.57 -7.55 -21.24
N GLY A 59 21.56 -8.44 -22.24
CA GLY A 59 20.35 -8.96 -22.89
C GLY A 59 20.08 -10.44 -22.61
N GLU A 60 20.88 -11.08 -21.75
CA GLU A 60 20.77 -12.53 -21.49
C GLU A 60 19.71 -12.84 -20.43
N THR A 61 19.69 -12.06 -19.36
CA THR A 61 18.74 -12.20 -18.25
C THR A 61 18.00 -10.89 -18.08
N VAL A 62 16.75 -10.88 -18.51
CA VAL A 62 15.91 -9.70 -18.63
C VAL A 62 14.54 -10.03 -18.04
N ARG A 63 13.88 -9.07 -17.39
CA ARG A 63 12.51 -9.27 -16.89
C ARG A 63 11.50 -8.95 -17.97
N THR A 64 11.62 -7.78 -18.59
CA THR A 64 10.80 -7.35 -19.71
C THR A 64 11.62 -6.58 -20.73
N GLY A 65 11.18 -6.56 -21.99
CA GLY A 65 11.94 -5.91 -23.06
C GLY A 65 13.15 -6.75 -23.49
N THR A 66 14.28 -6.09 -23.76
CA THR A 66 15.48 -6.71 -24.34
C THR A 66 16.73 -6.47 -23.52
N ARG A 67 16.69 -5.61 -22.51
CA ARG A 67 17.86 -5.24 -21.71
C ARG A 67 17.54 -5.17 -20.23
N ALA A 68 18.54 -5.48 -19.44
CA ALA A 68 18.57 -5.23 -18.00
C ALA A 68 20.00 -4.81 -17.61
N ILE A 69 20.23 -4.56 -16.33
CA ILE A 69 21.59 -4.37 -15.81
C ILE A 69 21.97 -5.53 -14.89
N VAL A 70 23.26 -5.87 -14.86
CA VAL A 70 23.83 -6.91 -14.00
C VAL A 70 24.98 -6.36 -13.16
N CYS A 71 25.01 -6.77 -11.89
CA CYS A 71 26.09 -6.51 -10.96
C CYS A 71 26.66 -7.84 -10.45
N ARG A 72 27.99 -7.99 -10.48
CA ARG A 72 28.70 -9.18 -10.03
C ARG A 72 29.73 -8.80 -8.97
N ASN A 73 29.52 -9.26 -7.75
CA ASN A 73 30.44 -9.05 -6.64
C ASN A 73 31.13 -10.37 -6.33
N GLY A 74 32.45 -10.42 -6.57
CA GLY A 74 33.28 -11.57 -6.24
C GLY A 74 33.70 -11.55 -4.77
N ALA A 75 33.82 -10.37 -4.18
CA ALA A 75 34.20 -10.15 -2.79
C ALA A 75 33.12 -9.35 -2.04
N TYR A 76 33.16 -9.40 -0.70
CA TYR A 76 32.21 -8.67 0.15
C TYR A 76 32.40 -7.15 0.02
N GLU A 77 33.63 -6.71 -0.24
CA GLU A 77 34.04 -5.32 -0.40
C GLU A 77 33.61 -4.73 -1.73
N ASP A 78 33.13 -5.55 -2.67
CA ASP A 78 32.63 -5.06 -3.94
C ASP A 78 31.35 -4.24 -3.75
N ARG A 79 31.29 -3.12 -4.46
CA ARG A 79 30.20 -2.15 -4.37
C ARG A 79 29.82 -1.74 -5.77
N ARG A 80 28.61 -2.13 -6.17
CA ARG A 80 28.08 -2.01 -7.52
C ARG A 80 26.65 -1.53 -7.50
N GLY A 81 26.19 -1.12 -8.67
CA GLY A 81 24.82 -0.66 -8.85
C GLY A 81 24.71 0.45 -9.88
N ALA A 82 23.50 0.97 -10.00
CA ALA A 82 23.18 2.11 -10.85
C ALA A 82 22.44 3.18 -10.05
N THR A 83 22.64 4.45 -10.39
CA THR A 83 22.00 5.60 -9.75
C THR A 83 21.28 6.45 -10.79
N ALA A 84 19.98 6.65 -10.63
CA ALA A 84 19.22 7.64 -11.37
C ALA A 84 19.01 8.88 -10.49
N THR A 85 19.26 10.07 -11.05
CA THR A 85 18.97 11.34 -10.39
C THR A 85 17.75 11.97 -11.03
N ILE A 86 16.72 12.25 -10.23
CA ILE A 86 15.47 12.84 -10.69
C ILE A 86 15.27 14.16 -9.97
N THR A 87 15.10 15.23 -10.74
CA THR A 87 14.77 16.56 -10.23
C THR A 87 13.27 16.76 -10.31
N LEU A 88 12.62 17.05 -9.19
CA LEU A 88 11.18 17.25 -9.10
C LEU A 88 10.81 18.73 -8.92
N ASN A 89 11.50 19.42 -8.02
CA ASN A 89 11.16 20.79 -7.60
C ASN A 89 9.67 20.95 -7.25
N GLN A 90 9.18 20.09 -6.36
CA GLN A 90 7.77 20.10 -5.95
C GLN A 90 7.38 21.47 -5.37
N ALA A 91 6.22 21.98 -5.78
CA ALA A 91 5.62 23.18 -5.19
C ALA A 91 4.97 22.90 -3.82
N ALA A 92 4.51 21.67 -3.59
CA ALA A 92 3.92 21.20 -2.34
C ALA A 92 4.34 19.74 -2.09
N PRO A 93 4.36 19.24 -0.84
CA PRO A 93 4.72 17.86 -0.57
C PRO A 93 3.76 16.91 -1.29
N ARG A 94 4.29 16.00 -2.12
CA ARG A 94 3.51 14.94 -2.78
C ARG A 94 4.15 13.58 -2.57
N PRO A 95 3.37 12.51 -2.35
CA PRO A 95 3.93 11.18 -2.17
C PRO A 95 4.67 10.72 -3.42
N ILE A 96 5.78 10.00 -3.23
CA ILE A 96 6.55 9.40 -4.32
C ILE A 96 6.54 7.88 -4.15
N LEU A 97 6.17 7.18 -5.22
CA LEU A 97 6.30 5.73 -5.31
C LEU A 97 7.51 5.39 -6.17
N ILE A 98 8.44 4.63 -5.58
CA ILE A 98 9.60 4.08 -6.26
C ILE A 98 9.49 2.57 -6.22
N THR A 99 9.62 1.90 -7.36
CA THR A 99 9.60 0.44 -7.43
C THR A 99 10.73 -0.05 -8.29
N GLY A 100 11.18 -1.28 -8.06
CA GLY A 100 12.19 -1.93 -8.88
C GLY A 100 12.13 -3.44 -8.73
N TRP A 101 12.64 -4.14 -9.72
CA TRP A 101 12.75 -5.58 -9.71
C TRP A 101 14.20 -6.00 -9.63
N SER A 102 14.42 -7.12 -8.93
CA SER A 102 15.72 -7.77 -8.94
C SER A 102 15.60 -9.28 -8.99
N LYS A 103 16.48 -9.92 -9.74
CA LYS A 103 16.76 -11.36 -9.70
C LYS A 103 18.11 -11.57 -9.03
N ALA A 104 18.27 -12.65 -8.28
CA ALA A 104 19.52 -12.95 -7.58
C ALA A 104 19.98 -14.39 -7.83
N GLU A 105 21.29 -14.56 -7.90
CA GLU A 105 21.96 -15.84 -7.92
C GLU A 105 23.07 -15.85 -6.86
N SER A 106 22.97 -16.81 -5.94
CA SER A 106 23.98 -17.09 -4.92
C SER A 106 24.39 -15.87 -4.10
N VAL A 107 23.44 -14.97 -3.80
CA VAL A 107 23.72 -13.77 -2.99
C VAL A 107 23.97 -14.16 -1.55
N GLY A 108 25.17 -13.89 -1.04
CA GLY A 108 25.59 -14.22 0.33
C GLY A 108 25.07 -13.24 1.38
N GLY A 109 25.31 -13.54 2.66
CA GLY A 109 25.01 -12.66 3.79
C GLY A 109 23.55 -12.73 4.28
N PHE A 110 23.09 -11.67 4.93
CA PHE A 110 21.73 -11.55 5.49
C PHE A 110 20.98 -10.38 4.83
N ARG A 111 19.66 -10.49 4.76
CA ARG A 111 18.81 -9.44 4.17
C ARG A 111 18.97 -8.12 4.92
N ASN A 112 19.50 -7.10 4.23
CA ASN A 112 19.70 -5.76 4.75
C ASN A 112 19.58 -4.72 3.61
N ASN A 113 19.87 -3.45 3.90
CA ASN A 113 19.71 -2.33 2.97
C ASN A 113 20.74 -2.26 1.83
N ASP A 114 21.81 -3.04 1.87
CA ASP A 114 22.91 -2.99 0.92
C ASP A 114 22.65 -3.79 -0.37
N TYR A 115 21.55 -4.56 -0.40
CA TYR A 115 20.92 -5.09 -1.61
C TYR A 115 19.44 -4.66 -1.67
N SER A 116 19.17 -3.52 -2.30
CA SER A 116 17.84 -2.89 -2.21
C SER A 116 17.51 -1.95 -3.38
N VAL A 117 16.23 -1.61 -3.48
CA VAL A 117 15.84 -0.29 -4.00
C VAL A 117 16.15 0.70 -2.89
N TYR A 118 17.11 1.58 -3.11
CA TYR A 118 17.57 2.55 -2.12
C TYR A 118 17.29 3.96 -2.63
N VAL A 119 16.73 4.82 -1.78
CA VAL A 119 16.37 6.18 -2.15
C VAL A 119 16.88 7.17 -1.12
N ASP A 120 17.61 8.16 -1.64
CA ASP A 120 18.04 9.36 -0.93
C ASP A 120 17.35 10.57 -1.54
N LEU A 121 16.91 11.53 -0.74
CA LEU A 121 16.28 12.74 -1.26
C LEU A 121 16.69 14.00 -0.51
N VAL A 122 16.50 15.13 -1.19
CA VAL A 122 16.73 16.47 -0.65
C VAL A 122 15.46 17.28 -0.84
N HIS A 123 14.99 17.92 0.24
CA HIS A 123 13.85 18.83 0.18
C HIS A 123 14.22 20.16 -0.48
N THR A 124 13.21 20.94 -0.86
CA THR A 124 13.38 22.27 -1.46
C THR A 124 14.10 23.26 -0.54
N ASP A 125 14.00 23.10 0.78
CA ASP A 125 14.74 23.86 1.79
C ASP A 125 16.18 23.37 2.02
N GLY A 126 16.63 22.36 1.27
CA GLY A 126 17.98 21.79 1.39
C GLY A 126 18.13 20.71 2.47
N THR A 127 17.12 20.48 3.32
CA THR A 127 17.20 19.41 4.33
C THR A 127 17.13 18.03 3.69
N PRO A 128 17.96 17.07 4.13
CA PRO A 128 17.96 15.73 3.54
C PRO A 128 16.93 14.79 4.17
N LEU A 129 16.57 13.75 3.43
CA LEU A 129 15.99 12.52 3.97
C LEU A 129 16.71 11.34 3.32
N TRP A 130 17.48 10.61 4.12
CA TRP A 130 18.35 9.54 3.66
C TRP A 130 17.76 8.15 3.92
N GLY A 131 18.21 7.16 3.15
CA GLY A 131 18.05 5.75 3.45
C GLY A 131 16.60 5.24 3.42
N GLN A 132 15.79 5.69 2.47
CA GLN A 132 14.47 5.13 2.23
C GLN A 132 14.62 3.87 1.38
N THR A 133 14.53 2.69 2.00
CA THR A 133 14.94 1.43 1.36
C THR A 133 13.85 0.37 1.33
N ALA A 134 13.97 -0.52 0.34
CA ALA A 134 13.21 -1.76 0.27
C ALA A 134 14.14 -2.93 -0.09
N PRO A 135 14.63 -3.69 0.91
CA PRO A 135 15.65 -4.71 0.70
C PRO A 135 15.11 -5.94 -0.01
N PHE A 136 15.84 -6.46 -1.00
CA PHE A 136 15.55 -7.73 -1.67
C PHE A 136 15.88 -8.92 -0.77
N SER A 137 15.40 -10.12 -1.13
CA SER A 137 15.82 -11.35 -0.46
C SER A 137 17.25 -11.71 -0.88
N VAL A 138 18.05 -12.30 0.03
CA VAL A 138 19.36 -12.88 -0.33
C VAL A 138 19.19 -14.33 -0.84
N GLY A 139 20.28 -14.97 -1.26
CA GLY A 139 20.29 -16.30 -1.87
C GLY A 139 19.99 -16.27 -3.36
N THR A 140 19.38 -17.34 -3.87
CA THR A 140 18.93 -17.44 -5.26
C THR A 140 17.42 -17.29 -5.32
N HIS A 141 16.94 -16.36 -6.13
CA HIS A 141 15.51 -16.18 -6.35
C HIS A 141 15.22 -15.61 -7.74
N ASP A 142 14.04 -15.92 -8.26
CA ASP A 142 13.56 -15.28 -9.48
C ASP A 142 13.16 -13.82 -9.23
N TRP A 143 12.80 -13.09 -10.29
CA TRP A 143 12.44 -11.68 -10.23
C TRP A 143 11.50 -11.36 -9.06
N GLN A 144 12.00 -10.55 -8.14
CA GLN A 144 11.29 -10.07 -6.97
C GLN A 144 11.08 -8.57 -7.10
N ARG A 145 9.87 -8.09 -6.84
CA ARG A 145 9.57 -6.66 -6.80
C ARG A 145 9.75 -6.09 -5.40
N ARG A 146 10.30 -4.89 -5.32
CA ARG A 146 10.33 -4.07 -4.11
C ARG A 146 9.77 -2.68 -4.37
N GLN A 147 9.29 -2.03 -3.32
CA GLN A 147 8.74 -0.68 -3.39
C GLN A 147 9.14 0.14 -2.17
N VAL A 148 9.42 1.41 -2.42
CA VAL A 148 9.55 2.47 -1.43
C VAL A 148 8.43 3.48 -1.71
N LEU A 149 7.61 3.76 -0.70
CA LEU A 149 6.60 4.81 -0.75
C LEU A 149 6.97 5.85 0.28
N VAL A 150 7.23 7.08 -0.19
CA VAL A 150 7.60 8.21 0.66
C VAL A 150 6.41 9.14 0.77
N PHE A 151 6.01 9.46 2.01
CA PHE A 151 5.06 10.52 2.34
C PHE A 151 5.83 11.71 2.92
N PRO A 152 6.31 12.64 2.08
CA PRO A 152 7.17 13.71 2.55
C PRO A 152 6.36 14.75 3.33
N THR A 153 6.95 15.29 4.40
CA THR A 153 6.37 16.41 5.17
C THR A 153 6.74 17.76 4.58
N LYS A 154 7.68 17.80 3.63
CA LYS A 154 8.18 18.99 2.92
C LYS A 154 8.29 18.72 1.42
N PRO A 155 8.17 19.72 0.54
CA PRO A 155 8.30 19.50 -0.90
C PRO A 155 9.71 18.99 -1.27
N ILE A 156 9.78 17.99 -2.14
CA ILE A 156 11.02 17.36 -2.58
C ILE A 156 11.64 18.16 -3.74
N LYS A 157 12.94 18.46 -3.65
CA LYS A 157 13.72 19.08 -4.72
C LYS A 157 14.19 18.04 -5.72
N ARG A 158 14.88 17.01 -5.21
CA ARG A 158 15.46 15.93 -6.01
C ARG A 158 15.53 14.64 -5.22
N LEU A 159 15.64 13.53 -5.95
CA LEU A 159 15.83 12.20 -5.42
C LEU A 159 16.92 11.45 -6.21
N LEU A 160 17.66 10.61 -5.49
CA LEU A 160 18.64 9.67 -6.01
C LEU A 160 18.06 8.28 -5.77
N VAL A 161 17.79 7.55 -6.84
CA VAL A 161 17.30 6.17 -6.79
C VAL A 161 18.44 5.25 -7.19
N HIS A 162 18.76 4.32 -6.31
CA HIS A 162 19.79 3.33 -6.55
C HIS A 162 19.19 1.94 -6.73
N ALA A 163 19.65 1.26 -7.77
CA ALA A 163 19.68 -0.19 -7.84
C ALA A 163 20.96 -0.65 -7.14
N LEU A 164 20.89 -0.85 -5.81
CA LEU A 164 22.08 -0.95 -4.95
C LEU A 164 22.49 -2.40 -4.71
N PHE A 165 23.77 -2.72 -4.90
CA PHE A 165 24.35 -4.01 -4.57
C PHE A 165 25.79 -3.88 -4.05
N ARG A 166 25.94 -3.80 -2.73
CA ARG A 166 27.23 -3.70 -2.03
C ARG A 166 27.25 -4.61 -0.81
N HIS A 167 28.41 -4.87 -0.20
CA HIS A 167 28.49 -5.65 1.04
C HIS A 167 27.79 -7.01 0.95
N HIS A 168 27.81 -7.59 -0.25
CA HIS A 168 27.20 -8.86 -0.62
C HIS A 168 28.01 -9.43 -1.77
N THR A 169 28.29 -10.74 -1.73
CA THR A 169 28.81 -11.50 -2.88
C THR A 169 27.66 -12.01 -3.74
N GLY A 170 27.96 -12.43 -4.98
CA GLY A 170 27.00 -13.06 -5.89
C GLY A 170 26.66 -12.20 -7.11
N THR A 171 25.64 -12.62 -7.85
CA THR A 171 25.17 -11.92 -9.05
C THR A 171 23.73 -11.46 -8.87
N VAL A 172 23.46 -10.20 -9.22
CA VAL A 172 22.10 -9.66 -9.26
C VAL A 172 21.83 -8.98 -10.58
N TRP A 173 20.59 -9.09 -11.03
CA TRP A 173 20.06 -8.39 -12.20
C TRP A 173 18.96 -7.45 -11.75
N PHE A 174 19.01 -6.21 -12.19
CA PHE A 174 17.99 -5.21 -11.91
C PHE A 174 17.25 -4.85 -13.19
N ASP A 175 15.94 -4.68 -13.08
CA ASP A 175 15.08 -4.32 -14.21
C ASP A 175 13.81 -3.60 -13.73
N ASP A 176 13.11 -2.96 -14.66
CA ASP A 176 11.78 -2.36 -14.50
C ASP A 176 11.64 -1.49 -13.25
N PHE A 177 12.55 -0.52 -13.12
CA PHE A 177 12.43 0.53 -12.13
C PHE A 177 11.33 1.50 -12.54
N SER A 178 10.70 2.14 -11.56
CA SER A 178 9.68 3.15 -11.81
C SER A 178 9.72 4.18 -10.70
N VAL A 179 9.64 5.45 -11.05
CA VAL A 179 9.52 6.58 -10.12
C VAL A 179 8.33 7.42 -10.55
N ARG A 180 7.39 7.61 -9.63
CA ARG A 180 6.15 8.35 -9.91
C ARG A 180 5.78 9.26 -8.77
N GLU A 181 5.43 10.51 -9.09
CA GLU A 181 4.69 11.36 -8.17
C GLU A 181 3.24 10.92 -8.11
N LEU A 182 2.74 10.65 -6.92
CA LEU A 182 1.35 10.30 -6.74
C LEU A 182 0.51 11.55 -6.50
N ALA A 183 -0.71 11.54 -7.03
CA ALA A 183 -1.73 12.45 -6.55
C ALA A 183 -2.11 12.05 -5.11
N PRO A 184 -2.47 12.99 -4.23
CA PRO A 184 -2.84 12.67 -2.85
C PRO A 184 -3.93 11.59 -2.73
N GLU A 185 -4.88 11.55 -3.67
CA GLU A 185 -5.95 10.56 -3.73
C GLU A 185 -5.53 9.19 -4.30
N ALA A 186 -4.31 9.05 -4.81
CA ALA A 186 -3.74 7.79 -5.29
C ALA A 186 -3.05 7.00 -4.17
N THR A 187 -3.13 7.50 -2.93
CA THR A 187 -2.70 6.80 -1.71
C THR A 187 -3.86 6.64 -0.75
N PHE A 188 -3.85 5.54 0.02
CA PHE A 188 -4.81 5.31 1.09
C PHE A 188 -4.26 4.25 2.06
N ASP A 189 -4.41 4.45 3.36
CA ASP A 189 -3.91 3.59 4.43
C ASP A 189 -2.40 3.29 4.32
N GLY A 190 -1.61 4.31 4.05
CA GLY A 190 -0.15 4.23 3.90
C GLY A 190 0.29 3.40 2.68
N GLN A 191 -0.60 3.17 1.73
CA GLN A 191 -0.39 2.29 0.58
C GLN A 191 -0.68 3.04 -0.73
N PRO A 192 -0.05 2.63 -1.85
CA PRO A 192 -0.28 3.25 -3.16
C PRO A 192 -1.55 2.68 -3.79
N ILE A 193 -2.69 2.91 -3.15
CA ILE A 193 -4.02 2.54 -3.64
C ILE A 193 -4.90 3.78 -3.65
N GLY A 194 -5.75 3.90 -4.68
CA GLY A 194 -6.68 5.01 -4.75
C GLY A 194 -7.67 5.02 -3.59
N ALA A 195 -7.94 6.21 -3.03
CA ALA A 195 -8.88 6.38 -1.94
C ALA A 195 -10.28 5.85 -2.31
N PRO A 196 -10.97 5.15 -1.39
CA PRO A 196 -12.26 4.54 -1.67
C PRO A 196 -13.31 5.60 -2.03
N ARG A 197 -14.10 5.33 -3.07
CA ARG A 197 -15.20 6.20 -3.49
C ARG A 197 -16.51 5.70 -2.89
N LEU A 198 -17.08 6.49 -1.98
CA LEU A 198 -18.40 6.22 -1.43
C LEU A 198 -19.47 6.28 -2.52
N PRO A 199 -20.49 5.39 -2.49
CA PRO A 199 -21.67 5.50 -3.34
C PRO A 199 -22.38 6.86 -3.15
N SER A 200 -23.08 7.31 -4.19
CA SER A 200 -23.89 8.53 -4.10
C SER A 200 -24.90 8.43 -2.94
N GLY A 201 -25.00 9.49 -2.13
CA GLY A 201 -25.85 9.55 -0.95
C GLY A 201 -25.39 8.74 0.26
N ALA A 202 -24.31 7.94 0.15
CA ALA A 202 -23.79 7.19 1.29
C ALA A 202 -22.79 8.02 2.12
N SER A 203 -23.00 8.06 3.44
CA SER A 203 -22.04 8.64 4.39
C SER A 203 -20.98 7.65 4.85
N SER A 204 -21.21 6.33 4.69
CA SER A 204 -20.25 5.29 5.02
C SER A 204 -20.42 4.04 4.15
N ALA A 205 -19.35 3.26 4.02
CA ALA A 205 -19.39 1.97 3.34
C ALA A 205 -18.26 1.03 3.78
N TRP A 206 -18.37 -0.23 3.36
CA TRP A 206 -17.34 -1.25 3.52
C TRP A 206 -16.63 -1.49 2.20
N PHE A 207 -15.32 -1.72 2.26
CA PHE A 207 -14.49 -2.13 1.13
C PHE A 207 -13.63 -3.33 1.52
N VAL A 208 -13.25 -4.15 0.55
CA VAL A 208 -12.32 -5.26 0.73
C VAL A 208 -11.23 -5.19 -0.33
N ARG A 209 -10.01 -5.56 0.04
CA ARG A 209 -8.86 -5.69 -0.85
C ARG A 209 -8.18 -7.03 -0.59
N ASP A 210 -7.88 -7.77 -1.65
CA ASP A 210 -6.97 -8.91 -1.60
C ASP A 210 -5.54 -8.40 -1.64
N VAL A 211 -4.93 -8.23 -0.47
CA VAL A 211 -3.58 -7.69 -0.34
C VAL A 211 -2.55 -8.73 -0.77
N GLY A 212 -2.82 -10.02 -0.50
CA GLY A 212 -1.95 -11.12 -0.93
C GLY A 212 -1.78 -11.17 -2.45
N ALA A 213 -2.85 -10.89 -3.20
CA ALA A 213 -2.82 -10.80 -4.65
C ALA A 213 -2.48 -9.38 -5.19
N ASN A 214 -2.15 -8.42 -4.31
CA ASN A 214 -2.00 -7.01 -4.65
C ASN A 214 -3.18 -6.44 -5.48
N GLY A 215 -4.40 -6.86 -5.15
CA GLY A 215 -5.61 -6.43 -5.82
C GLY A 215 -6.02 -4.99 -5.46
N PRO A 216 -6.95 -4.39 -6.21
CA PRO A 216 -7.52 -3.08 -5.90
C PRO A 216 -8.58 -3.15 -4.78
N LEU A 217 -8.95 -1.99 -4.24
CA LEU A 217 -10.10 -1.84 -3.34
C LEU A 217 -11.41 -2.12 -4.06
N ARG A 218 -12.31 -2.85 -3.41
CA ARG A 218 -13.63 -3.22 -3.95
C ARG A 218 -14.73 -2.89 -2.95
N LEU A 219 -15.76 -2.17 -3.41
CA LEU A 219 -16.93 -1.79 -2.60
C LEU A 219 -17.77 -3.03 -2.25
N VAL A 220 -18.12 -3.18 -0.98
CA VAL A 220 -19.02 -4.22 -0.50
C VAL A 220 -20.48 -3.78 -0.70
N ALA A 221 -21.15 -4.37 -1.71
CA ALA A 221 -22.57 -4.16 -1.97
C ALA A 221 -23.47 -4.70 -0.83
N ARG A 222 -24.72 -4.22 -0.74
CA ARG A 222 -25.74 -4.83 0.15
C ARG A 222 -26.22 -6.14 -0.49
N GLY A 223 -26.20 -7.25 0.26
CA GLY A 223 -26.88 -8.50 -0.15
C GLY A 223 -26.05 -9.58 -0.86
N GLY A 224 -24.75 -9.72 -0.57
CA GLY A 224 -23.96 -10.87 -1.03
C GLY A 224 -23.25 -10.67 -2.36
N LEU A 225 -22.04 -11.26 -2.43
CA LEU A 225 -20.95 -11.09 -3.39
C LEU A 225 -20.63 -9.61 -3.68
N VAL A 226 -19.39 -9.22 -3.41
CA VAL A 226 -18.85 -7.94 -3.90
C VAL A 226 -19.10 -7.95 -5.42
N ASN A 227 -20.01 -7.12 -5.94
CA ASN A 227 -20.39 -7.11 -7.36
C ASN A 227 -19.69 -5.94 -8.04
N GLY A 228 -18.59 -6.27 -8.70
CA GLY A 228 -17.97 -5.49 -9.75
C GLY A 228 -17.58 -6.46 -10.86
N SER A 229 -17.39 -5.99 -12.08
CA SER A 229 -16.94 -6.81 -13.23
C SER A 229 -15.63 -7.58 -12.95
N GLY A 230 -14.90 -7.26 -11.87
CA GLY A 230 -13.77 -8.01 -11.34
C GLY A 230 -13.97 -8.72 -9.99
N CYS A 231 -15.17 -8.84 -9.43
CA CYS A 231 -15.39 -9.40 -8.08
C CYS A 231 -16.13 -10.75 -8.03
N LYS A 232 -16.65 -11.26 -9.16
CA LYS A 232 -16.63 -12.71 -9.39
C LYS A 232 -15.20 -13.26 -9.27
N ALA A 233 -14.16 -12.46 -9.57
CA ALA A 233 -12.77 -12.90 -9.54
C ALA A 233 -12.18 -13.08 -8.13
N LEU A 234 -12.72 -12.40 -7.10
CA LEU A 234 -12.22 -12.59 -5.73
C LEU A 234 -12.86 -13.78 -5.01
N GLN A 235 -14.10 -14.14 -5.39
CA GLN A 235 -14.86 -15.24 -4.79
C GLN A 235 -14.92 -15.12 -3.25
N ILE A 236 -15.35 -13.95 -2.75
CA ILE A 236 -15.55 -13.70 -1.31
C ILE A 236 -17.03 -13.42 -1.06
N ALA A 237 -17.65 -14.20 -0.19
CA ALA A 237 -19.00 -13.96 0.30
C ALA A 237 -18.95 -13.00 1.50
N VAL A 238 -19.93 -12.09 1.57
CA VAL A 238 -19.96 -10.99 2.53
C VAL A 238 -21.35 -10.84 3.12
N ASP A 239 -21.43 -10.78 4.44
CA ASP A 239 -22.68 -10.53 5.17
C ASP A 239 -22.51 -9.30 6.04
N ARG A 240 -23.38 -8.31 5.87
CA ARG A 240 -23.42 -7.16 6.79
C ARG A 240 -24.10 -7.61 8.07
N LEU A 241 -23.39 -7.49 9.18
CA LEU A 241 -23.89 -7.85 10.48
C LEU A 241 -24.61 -6.64 11.06
N THR A 242 -25.92 -6.77 11.28
CA THR A 242 -26.70 -5.78 12.01
C THR A 242 -26.19 -5.74 13.45
N HIS A 243 -25.82 -4.55 13.91
CA HIS A 243 -25.43 -4.30 15.30
C HIS A 243 -26.35 -3.23 15.88
N GLU A 244 -26.28 -3.03 17.19
CA GLU A 244 -26.86 -1.90 17.91
C GLU A 244 -26.61 -0.55 17.20
N PRO A 245 -27.46 0.47 17.40
CA PRO A 245 -27.22 1.82 16.92
C PRO A 245 -25.81 2.29 17.28
N GLY A 246 -25.03 2.71 16.28
CA GLY A 246 -23.64 3.12 16.48
C GLY A 246 -22.61 2.01 16.32
N ALA A 247 -22.96 0.85 15.76
CA ALA A 247 -21.99 -0.13 15.30
C ALA A 247 -22.25 -0.57 13.85
N ALA A 248 -21.20 -0.97 13.15
CA ALA A 248 -21.26 -1.56 11.83
C ALA A 248 -20.41 -2.84 11.85
N GLY A 249 -20.96 -3.96 11.38
CA GLY A 249 -20.21 -5.20 11.29
C GLY A 249 -20.22 -5.81 9.90
N LEU A 250 -19.18 -6.57 9.61
CA LEU A 250 -19.03 -7.30 8.36
C LEU A 250 -18.45 -8.69 8.64
N ARG A 251 -19.12 -9.71 8.11
CA ARG A 251 -18.58 -11.05 7.95
C ARG A 251 -18.06 -11.21 6.53
N VAL A 252 -16.88 -11.81 6.39
CA VAL A 252 -16.30 -12.24 5.11
C VAL A 252 -16.01 -13.73 5.16
N LEU A 253 -16.21 -14.41 4.04
CA LEU A 253 -15.98 -15.84 3.86
C LEU A 253 -15.32 -16.08 2.50
N ASP A 254 -14.19 -16.79 2.47
CA ASP A 254 -13.57 -17.20 1.22
C ASP A 254 -14.44 -18.28 0.55
N ALA A 255 -15.01 -17.94 -0.60
CA ALA A 255 -15.85 -18.86 -1.36
C ALA A 255 -15.05 -19.76 -2.31
N ALA A 256 -13.75 -19.48 -2.50
CA ALA A 256 -12.85 -20.24 -3.36
C ALA A 256 -12.24 -21.48 -2.69
N GLY A 257 -12.23 -21.54 -1.35
CA GLY A 257 -11.55 -22.59 -0.58
C GLY A 257 -10.03 -22.46 -0.57
N ARG A 258 -9.46 -21.27 -0.77
CA ARG A 258 -8.01 -21.05 -0.86
C ARG A 258 -7.57 -19.90 0.05
N ASN A 259 -6.40 -19.99 0.68
CA ASN A 259 -5.95 -19.00 1.66
C ASN A 259 -5.90 -17.56 1.10
N ARG A 260 -6.27 -16.57 1.92
CA ARG A 260 -6.23 -15.13 1.57
C ARG A 260 -5.58 -14.30 2.65
N CYS A 261 -4.93 -13.22 2.23
CA CYS A 261 -4.62 -12.08 3.08
C CYS A 261 -5.44 -10.89 2.60
N LEU A 262 -6.41 -10.44 3.41
CA LEU A 262 -7.31 -9.35 3.07
C LEU A 262 -7.09 -8.16 3.98
N SER A 263 -7.28 -6.96 3.41
CA SER A 263 -7.63 -5.78 4.20
C SER A 263 -9.12 -5.49 4.01
N ILE A 264 -9.83 -5.33 5.12
CA ILE A 264 -11.25 -4.95 5.17
C ILE A 264 -11.32 -3.53 5.70
N TYR A 265 -11.95 -2.63 4.97
CA TYR A 265 -12.06 -1.22 5.31
C TYR A 265 -13.50 -0.86 5.65
N TYR A 266 -13.73 -0.25 6.80
CA TYR A 266 -14.87 0.62 7.02
C TYR A 266 -14.43 2.05 6.78
N VAL A 267 -15.22 2.82 6.02
CA VAL A 267 -14.94 4.24 5.77
C VAL A 267 -16.20 5.07 6.02
N GLU A 268 -16.02 6.24 6.63
CA GLU A 268 -17.04 7.24 6.87
C GLU A 268 -16.58 8.62 6.39
N ARG A 269 -17.45 9.33 5.68
CA ARG A 269 -17.20 10.70 5.25
C ARG A 269 -17.42 11.65 6.41
N VAL A 270 -16.41 12.47 6.69
CA VAL A 270 -16.55 13.61 7.61
C VAL A 270 -16.84 14.89 6.84
N PRO A 271 -17.51 15.88 7.45
CA PRO A 271 -17.73 17.19 6.84
C PRO A 271 -16.41 17.87 6.40
N SER A 272 -16.48 18.71 5.37
CA SER A 272 -15.36 19.62 5.03
C SER A 272 -15.16 20.69 6.10
N GLY A 273 -13.96 21.25 6.11
CA GLY A 273 -13.56 22.38 6.94
C GLY A 273 -12.29 22.06 7.71
N ASP A 274 -12.11 22.76 8.81
CA ASP A 274 -10.93 22.69 9.66
C ASP A 274 -10.91 21.40 10.49
N VAL A 275 -10.64 20.29 9.82
CA VAL A 275 -10.54 18.99 10.48
C VAL A 275 -9.27 18.95 11.33
N VAL A 276 -9.41 18.45 12.55
CA VAL A 276 -8.36 18.23 13.52
C VAL A 276 -8.29 16.73 13.79
N TRP A 277 -7.11 16.15 13.60
CA TRP A 277 -6.78 14.80 14.00
C TRP A 277 -6.21 14.80 15.40
N TRP A 278 -6.72 13.92 16.27
CA TRP A 278 -6.23 13.81 17.64
C TRP A 278 -5.19 12.70 17.78
N HIS A 279 -4.02 13.05 18.28
CA HIS A 279 -2.93 12.11 18.55
C HIS A 279 -3.13 11.39 19.89
N ASP A 280 -3.60 12.11 20.90
CA ASP A 280 -3.92 11.60 22.22
C ASP A 280 -4.84 12.60 22.97
N MET A 281 -5.00 12.45 24.28
CA MET A 281 -5.84 13.32 25.12
C MET A 281 -5.36 14.77 25.23
N ARG A 282 -4.14 15.08 24.76
CA ARG A 282 -3.48 16.39 24.91
C ARG A 282 -3.01 16.96 23.58
N ARG A 283 -2.64 16.11 22.63
CA ARG A 283 -2.04 16.51 21.36
C ARG A 283 -3.00 16.28 20.21
N SER A 284 -3.04 17.25 19.31
CA SER A 284 -3.80 17.20 18.06
C SER A 284 -3.08 18.01 16.99
N THR A 285 -3.45 17.77 15.73
CA THR A 285 -2.91 18.48 14.58
C THR A 285 -4.05 18.83 13.64
N ARG A 286 -4.05 20.07 13.12
CA ARG A 286 -4.95 20.46 12.04
C ARG A 286 -4.54 19.72 10.77
N CYS A 287 -5.49 19.03 10.16
CA CYS A 287 -5.25 18.30 8.92
C CYS A 287 -5.13 19.31 7.78
N SER A 288 -4.05 19.20 7.00
CA SER A 288 -3.96 19.86 5.69
C SER A 288 -4.95 19.24 4.71
N ASP A 289 -5.19 19.88 3.57
CA ASP A 289 -6.07 19.33 2.51
C ASP A 289 -5.50 18.06 1.84
N ALA A 290 -4.22 17.77 2.07
CA ALA A 290 -3.53 16.57 1.60
C ALA A 290 -2.92 15.80 2.77
N GLY A 291 -2.80 14.48 2.61
CA GLY A 291 -2.10 13.60 3.54
C GLY A 291 -3.00 12.66 4.33
N GLU A 292 -2.36 11.79 5.09
CA GLU A 292 -3.00 10.83 5.96
C GLU A 292 -2.56 11.02 7.40
N HIS A 293 -3.51 10.94 8.31
CA HIS A 293 -3.28 11.10 9.74
C HIS A 293 -3.68 9.82 10.46
N ALA A 294 -2.74 9.22 11.19
CA ALA A 294 -2.97 8.01 11.96
C ALA A 294 -2.02 7.95 13.17
N ASN A 295 -2.42 7.28 14.24
CA ASN A 295 -1.57 7.02 15.41
C ASN A 295 -1.16 5.55 15.37
N LEU A 296 0.00 5.25 14.80
CA LEU A 296 0.41 3.88 14.46
C LEU A 296 1.65 3.42 15.22
N VAL A 297 1.72 2.12 15.49
CA VAL A 297 2.91 1.41 16.00
C VAL A 297 3.23 0.22 15.10
N ARG A 298 4.51 -0.13 15.01
CA ARG A 298 4.97 -1.27 14.21
C ARG A 298 4.74 -2.58 14.97
N VAL A 299 4.14 -3.54 14.29
CA VAL A 299 3.95 -4.92 14.76
C VAL A 299 4.51 -5.98 13.81
N GLY A 300 4.93 -5.59 12.61
CA GLY A 300 5.56 -6.52 11.65
C GLY A 300 4.59 -7.47 10.94
N VAL A 301 3.28 -7.28 11.13
CA VAL A 301 2.21 -8.08 10.50
C VAL A 301 1.16 -7.20 9.83
N GLY A 302 0.38 -7.79 8.92
CA GLY A 302 -0.63 -7.05 8.15
C GLY A 302 -0.07 -6.39 6.89
N ALA A 303 -0.94 -5.70 6.15
CA ALA A 303 -0.65 -5.08 4.86
C ALA A 303 0.46 -4.03 4.92
N THR A 304 0.59 -3.35 6.07
CA THR A 304 1.56 -2.26 6.27
C THR A 304 2.60 -2.56 7.35
N GLY A 305 2.46 -3.68 8.08
CA GLY A 305 3.28 -3.95 9.27
C GLY A 305 2.93 -3.09 10.49
N MET A 306 1.86 -2.30 10.41
CA MET A 306 1.45 -1.30 11.41
C MET A 306 0.06 -1.62 11.98
N GLN A 307 -0.16 -1.24 13.24
CA GLN A 307 -1.47 -1.21 13.89
C GLN A 307 -1.68 0.14 14.59
N SER A 308 -2.93 0.49 14.88
CA SER A 308 -3.22 1.67 15.69
C SER A 308 -2.76 1.52 17.14
N LEU A 309 -2.18 2.59 17.69
CA LEU A 309 -1.76 2.69 19.07
C LEU A 309 -2.95 2.61 20.05
N TYR A 310 -4.07 3.22 19.67
CA TYR A 310 -5.30 3.24 20.46
C TYR A 310 -6.37 2.37 19.78
N PRO A 311 -7.29 1.76 20.54
CA PRO A 311 -8.37 0.97 19.98
C PRO A 311 -9.51 1.83 19.40
N LEU A 312 -9.29 3.14 19.32
CA LEU A 312 -10.18 4.13 18.75
C LEU A 312 -9.37 5.28 18.12
N ALA A 313 -10.02 6.02 17.24
CA ALA A 313 -9.52 7.29 16.74
C ALA A 313 -10.63 8.34 16.69
N CYS A 314 -10.23 9.61 16.64
CA CYS A 314 -11.14 10.74 16.66
C CYS A 314 -10.66 11.84 15.70
N ALA A 315 -11.61 12.35 14.91
CA ALA A 315 -11.45 13.55 14.11
C ALA A 315 -12.57 14.55 14.45
N THR A 316 -12.21 15.81 14.62
CA THR A 316 -13.15 16.89 14.96
C THR A 316 -13.05 18.02 13.96
N GLY A 317 -14.10 18.82 13.82
CA GLY A 317 -14.08 20.14 13.21
C GLY A 317 -14.97 21.10 13.99
N PRO A 318 -15.16 22.34 13.51
CA PRO A 318 -15.87 23.37 14.30
C PRO A 318 -17.31 23.00 14.67
N ARG A 319 -17.96 22.15 13.88
CA ARG A 319 -19.37 21.75 14.04
C ARG A 319 -19.60 20.24 14.05
N PHE A 320 -18.53 19.44 14.16
CA PHE A 320 -18.66 17.99 14.21
C PHE A 320 -17.54 17.36 15.03
N GLY A 321 -17.83 16.23 15.65
CA GLY A 321 -16.80 15.36 16.19
C GLY A 321 -17.22 13.92 15.93
N ARG A 322 -16.32 13.14 15.35
CA ARG A 322 -16.56 11.74 15.03
C ARG A 322 -15.43 10.88 15.56
N ALA A 323 -15.79 9.83 16.27
CA ALA A 323 -14.88 8.76 16.62
C ALA A 323 -15.36 7.42 16.07
N ILE A 324 -14.37 6.57 15.80
CA ILE A 324 -14.56 5.16 15.48
C ILE A 324 -13.62 4.34 16.37
N GLY A 325 -14.01 3.12 16.69
CA GLY A 325 -13.19 2.21 17.47
C GLY A 325 -13.65 0.77 17.35
N VAL A 326 -12.94 -0.13 18.01
CA VAL A 326 -13.25 -1.55 18.07
C VAL A 326 -13.66 -1.96 19.48
N ASN A 327 -14.51 -2.96 19.60
CA ASN A 327 -14.82 -3.55 20.89
C ASN A 327 -13.61 -4.39 21.37
N PRO A 328 -13.01 -4.13 22.54
CA PRO A 328 -11.91 -4.95 23.05
C PRO A 328 -12.29 -6.42 23.26
N ALA A 329 -13.57 -6.70 23.53
CA ALA A 329 -14.05 -8.06 23.73
C ALA A 329 -14.06 -8.90 22.44
N ASP A 330 -13.94 -8.26 21.27
CA ASP A 330 -13.89 -8.95 19.98
C ASP A 330 -12.53 -9.62 19.71
N GLY A 331 -11.58 -9.54 20.65
CA GLY A 331 -10.26 -10.17 20.59
C GLY A 331 -9.20 -9.33 19.88
N PRO A 332 -7.93 -9.81 19.89
CA PRO A 332 -6.82 -9.09 19.27
C PRO A 332 -6.97 -9.03 17.75
N ARG A 333 -6.80 -7.84 17.18
CA ARG A 333 -6.99 -7.55 15.75
C ARG A 333 -5.91 -6.58 15.29
N VAL A 334 -5.32 -6.85 14.12
CA VAL A 334 -4.49 -5.88 13.42
C VAL A 334 -5.44 -4.88 12.76
N VAL A 335 -5.70 -3.77 13.44
CA VAL A 335 -6.57 -2.69 12.97
C VAL A 335 -5.81 -1.38 12.91
N ARG A 336 -6.03 -0.61 11.85
CA ARG A 336 -5.54 0.76 11.70
C ARG A 336 -6.71 1.70 11.54
N PHE A 337 -6.72 2.75 12.33
CA PHE A 337 -7.60 3.89 12.16
C PHE A 337 -6.82 5.06 11.58
N GLY A 338 -7.42 5.76 10.64
CA GLY A 338 -6.83 6.94 10.06
C GLY A 338 -7.85 7.89 9.47
N TYR A 339 -7.39 9.10 9.18
CA TYR A 339 -8.11 10.10 8.43
C TYR A 339 -7.33 10.45 7.16
N HIS A 340 -7.92 10.19 6.00
CA HIS A 340 -7.37 10.55 4.70
C HIS A 340 -7.98 11.89 4.27
N ALA A 341 -7.18 12.95 4.30
CA ALA A 341 -7.66 14.33 4.19
C ALA A 341 -8.22 14.64 2.80
N SER A 342 -7.53 14.25 1.74
CA SER A 342 -7.90 14.58 0.34
C SER A 342 -9.26 14.01 -0.06
N SER A 343 -9.67 12.88 0.54
CA SER A 343 -10.99 12.27 0.31
C SER A 343 -11.99 12.52 1.45
N ARG A 344 -11.56 13.15 2.54
CA ARG A 344 -12.32 13.41 3.78
C ARG A 344 -12.93 12.15 4.37
N LEU A 345 -12.13 11.09 4.46
CA LEU A 345 -12.58 9.78 4.95
C LEU A 345 -11.87 9.44 6.26
N LEU A 346 -12.65 9.26 7.31
CA LEU A 346 -12.24 8.57 8.53
C LEU A 346 -12.45 7.07 8.30
N TYR A 347 -11.46 6.24 8.61
CA TYR A 347 -11.50 4.82 8.27
C TYR A 347 -10.95 3.91 9.38
N ALA A 348 -11.42 2.66 9.36
CA ALA A 348 -10.83 1.53 10.05
C ALA A 348 -10.43 0.47 9.00
N ALA A 349 -9.17 0.04 9.00
CA ALA A 349 -8.62 -0.99 8.13
C ALA A 349 -8.21 -2.21 8.98
N PHE A 350 -8.86 -3.34 8.76
CA PHE A 350 -8.59 -4.61 9.42
C PHE A 350 -7.81 -5.51 8.49
N ASP A 351 -6.66 -6.02 8.94
CA ASP A 351 -5.94 -7.05 8.20
C ASP A 351 -6.26 -8.42 8.76
N VAL A 352 -6.72 -9.31 7.89
CA VAL A 352 -7.14 -10.66 8.25
C VAL A 352 -6.55 -11.69 7.28
N ALA A 353 -6.17 -12.84 7.83
CA ALA A 353 -5.88 -14.02 7.05
C ALA A 353 -7.10 -14.95 7.07
N LEU A 354 -7.63 -15.29 5.89
CA LEU A 354 -8.68 -16.31 5.75
C LEU A 354 -7.99 -17.63 5.45
N VAL A 355 -7.98 -18.54 6.42
CA VAL A 355 -7.31 -19.85 6.33
C VAL A 355 -8.29 -20.90 6.82
N SER A 356 -8.54 -21.94 6.01
CA SER A 356 -9.49 -23.02 6.35
C SER A 356 -9.10 -23.77 7.62
N ASP A 357 -7.79 -23.93 7.84
CA ASP A 357 -7.23 -24.79 8.88
C ASP A 357 -7.24 -24.11 10.26
N ASN A 358 -7.44 -22.80 10.30
CA ASN A 358 -7.55 -22.06 11.55
C ASN A 358 -9.01 -22.05 12.02
N VAL A 359 -9.35 -22.93 12.97
CA VAL A 359 -10.71 -23.06 13.52
C VAL A 359 -11.30 -21.77 14.14
N ARG A 360 -10.47 -20.78 14.51
CA ARG A 360 -10.95 -19.48 14.99
C ARG A 360 -11.39 -18.55 13.86
N ASN A 361 -10.85 -18.78 12.66
CA ASN A 361 -11.07 -18.00 11.45
C ASN A 361 -11.54 -18.91 10.29
N SER A 362 -12.32 -19.94 10.59
CA SER A 362 -12.91 -20.80 9.57
C SER A 362 -14.36 -21.19 9.90
N GLU A 363 -15.17 -21.32 8.86
CA GLU A 363 -16.57 -21.72 8.93
C GLU A 363 -16.82 -22.72 7.80
N ARG A 364 -17.30 -23.93 8.14
CA ARG A 364 -17.60 -25.02 7.18
C ARG A 364 -16.40 -25.34 6.25
N GLY A 365 -15.19 -25.41 6.82
CA GLY A 365 -13.96 -25.72 6.09
C GLY A 365 -13.44 -24.59 5.21
N ARG A 366 -13.96 -23.36 5.34
CA ARG A 366 -13.55 -22.20 4.57
C ARG A 366 -13.06 -21.09 5.48
N GLY A 367 -12.02 -20.37 5.07
CA GLY A 367 -11.53 -19.23 5.82
C GLY A 367 -12.60 -18.14 5.96
N ALA A 368 -12.80 -17.64 7.17
CA ALA A 368 -13.82 -16.66 7.53
C ALA A 368 -13.28 -15.64 8.53
N ALA A 369 -13.81 -14.42 8.48
CA ALA A 369 -13.53 -13.41 9.50
C ALA A 369 -14.77 -12.54 9.73
N ARG A 370 -14.92 -12.05 10.96
CA ARG A 370 -15.96 -11.09 11.34
C ARG A 370 -15.28 -9.88 11.94
N VAL A 371 -15.59 -8.69 11.44
CA VAL A 371 -15.06 -7.41 11.96
C VAL A 371 -16.22 -6.51 12.34
N SER A 372 -16.00 -5.66 13.35
CA SER A 372 -16.96 -4.68 13.82
C SER A 372 -16.26 -3.33 14.04
N VAL A 373 -16.99 -2.24 13.82
CA VAL A 373 -16.56 -0.88 14.13
C VAL A 373 -17.69 -0.22 14.92
N ALA A 374 -17.38 0.24 16.11
CA ALA A 374 -18.22 1.15 16.86
C ALA A 374 -17.93 2.59 16.42
N ARG A 375 -18.97 3.42 16.39
CA ARG A 375 -18.94 4.80 15.89
C ARG A 375 -19.84 5.68 16.73
N TRP A 376 -19.36 6.88 17.07
CA TRP A 376 -20.13 7.80 17.90
C TRP A 376 -19.74 9.26 17.66
N ASP A 377 -20.66 10.16 18.00
CA ASP A 377 -20.39 11.59 18.03
C ASP A 377 -19.53 11.95 19.25
N VAL A 378 -18.67 12.92 19.03
CA VAL A 378 -17.70 13.45 19.98
C VAL A 378 -17.96 14.94 20.15
N ASP A 379 -17.85 15.42 21.40
CA ASP A 379 -17.83 16.85 21.68
C ASP A 379 -16.52 17.46 21.14
N PRO A 380 -16.56 18.35 20.13
CA PRO A 380 -15.35 18.90 19.52
C PRO A 380 -14.46 19.66 20.49
N ALA A 381 -15.03 20.26 21.55
CA ALA A 381 -14.26 21.01 22.55
C ALA A 381 -13.38 20.09 23.40
N TRP A 382 -13.81 18.84 23.60
CA TRP A 382 -13.10 17.85 24.41
C TRP A 382 -12.36 16.80 23.58
N GLY A 383 -12.68 16.67 22.30
CA GLY A 383 -11.97 15.85 21.32
C GLY A 383 -11.72 14.42 21.80
N PHE A 384 -10.46 14.00 21.82
CA PHE A 384 -10.08 12.64 22.22
C PHE A 384 -10.55 12.27 23.63
N ARG A 385 -10.66 13.23 24.56
CA ARG A 385 -11.16 12.95 25.92
C ARG A 385 -12.63 12.56 25.91
N SER A 386 -13.46 13.26 25.13
CA SER A 386 -14.87 12.90 24.94
C SER A 386 -15.00 11.57 24.21
N ALA A 387 -14.16 11.33 23.19
CA ALA A 387 -14.12 10.05 22.49
C ALA A 387 -13.81 8.87 23.44
N LEU A 388 -12.78 9.02 24.28
CA LEU A 388 -12.36 8.00 25.24
C LEU A 388 -13.41 7.79 26.36
N ALA A 389 -13.99 8.87 26.89
CA ALA A 389 -15.04 8.78 27.89
C ALA A 389 -16.30 8.06 27.36
N ARG A 390 -16.62 8.23 26.07
CA ARG A 390 -17.71 7.49 25.44
C ARG A 390 -17.34 6.03 25.18
N TYR A 391 -16.10 5.76 24.77
CA TYR A 391 -15.59 4.41 24.58
C TYR A 391 -15.68 3.53 25.83
N TYR A 392 -15.28 4.07 27.00
CA TYR A 392 -15.42 3.35 28.28
C TYR A 392 -16.89 3.04 28.62
N ARG A 393 -17.81 3.97 28.33
CA ARG A 393 -19.25 3.77 28.54
C ARG A 393 -19.87 2.78 27.56
N THR A 394 -19.34 2.69 26.34
CA THR A 394 -19.79 1.74 25.32
C THR A 394 -19.32 0.32 25.64
N PHE A 395 -18.13 0.16 26.20
CA PHE A 395 -17.54 -1.15 26.50
C PHE A 395 -17.16 -1.34 27.97
N PRO A 396 -18.07 -1.15 28.94
CA PRO A 396 -17.73 -1.14 30.36
C PRO A 396 -17.10 -2.49 30.78
N ARG A 397 -17.65 -3.60 30.30
CA ARG A 397 -17.16 -4.97 30.59
C ARG A 397 -15.75 -5.27 30.13
N ALA A 398 -15.21 -4.49 29.20
CA ALA A 398 -13.83 -4.62 28.77
C ALA A 398 -12.84 -4.07 29.81
N PHE A 399 -13.31 -3.24 30.73
CA PHE A 399 -12.51 -2.57 31.77
C PHE A 399 -12.84 -3.06 33.18
N ASP A 400 -13.74 -4.04 33.30
CA ASP A 400 -13.94 -4.75 34.56
C ASP A 400 -12.62 -5.40 34.98
N ARG A 401 -12.23 -5.18 36.24
CA ARG A 401 -11.06 -5.82 36.83
C ARG A 401 -11.34 -7.32 36.90
N ARG A 402 -10.52 -8.11 36.21
CA ARG A 402 -10.59 -9.60 36.22
C ARG A 402 -9.49 -10.27 37.02
N ALA A 403 -8.52 -9.49 37.49
CA ALA A 403 -7.54 -9.97 38.45
C ALA A 403 -8.12 -9.84 39.86
N ASP A 404 -8.03 -10.90 40.65
CA ASP A 404 -8.35 -10.81 42.07
C ASP A 404 -7.41 -9.81 42.78
N LYS A 405 -7.82 -9.29 43.94
CA LYS A 405 -6.87 -8.63 44.82
C LYS A 405 -6.07 -9.72 45.49
N ASP A 406 -4.78 -9.82 45.14
CA ASP A 406 -3.80 -10.51 45.98
C ASP A 406 -3.83 -9.94 47.41
#